data_AF-A0A9E4T9Y8-F1
#
_entry.id   AF-A0A9E4T9Y8-F1
#
_cell.length_a   1.000
_cell.length_b   1.000
_cell.length_c   1.000
_cell.angle_alpha   90.00
_cell.angle_beta   90.00
_cell.angle_gamma   90.00
#
_symmetry.space_group_name_H-M   'P 1'
#
loop_
_entity.id
_entity.type
_entity.pdbx_description
1 polymer ?
#
loop_
_entity_poly.entity_id
_entity_poly.type
_entity_poly.pdbx_seq_one_letter_code
_entity_poly.pdbx_strand_id
1 'polypeptide(L)'
;MGVLTDVDHLFDYYQWYVRRKKGKIYHFFHAWEYSIAGLLVLAFAYYHPVLLAAVLAHLAHVATDHFHNQLAPWGYSIFYRALVRFDTTRITPNHNVLRSYKSWLRMVPFGKRFEPWYQRKIEPWFRSRIDD
;
A
#
# COMPACT_ATOMS: atom_id res chain seq x y z
N MET A 1 -11.78 -1.26 -6.92
CA MET A 1 -11.04 -2.44 -7.41
C MET A 1 -9.79 -2.57 -6.55
N GLY A 2 -9.52 -3.75 -5.98
CA GLY A 2 -8.23 -3.99 -5.33
C GLY A 2 -8.25 -4.81 -4.03
N VAL A 3 -8.76 -6.04 -4.06
CA VAL A 3 -8.58 -6.99 -2.95
C VAL A 3 -7.19 -7.66 -3.01
N LEU A 4 -6.54 -7.62 -4.18
CA LEU A 4 -5.18 -8.14 -4.40
C LEU A 4 -4.08 -7.07 -4.34
N THR A 5 -4.44 -5.77 -4.37
CA THR A 5 -3.48 -4.68 -4.45
C THR A 5 -2.75 -4.39 -3.14
N ASP A 6 -3.10 -5.02 -2.03
CA ASP A 6 -2.38 -4.91 -0.74
C ASP A 6 -1.32 -6.01 -0.54
N VAL A 7 -1.04 -6.85 -1.55
CA VAL A 7 0.01 -7.88 -1.46
C VAL A 7 1.40 -7.24 -1.33
N ASP A 8 1.60 -6.08 -1.94
CA ASP A 8 2.80 -5.26 -1.78
C ASP A 8 3.02 -4.76 -0.34
N HIS A 9 1.97 -4.70 0.47
CA HIS A 9 2.03 -4.45 1.91
C HIS A 9 2.23 -5.69 2.78
N LEU A 10 2.31 -6.90 2.20
CA LEU A 10 2.48 -8.13 2.99
C LEU A 10 3.73 -8.08 3.86
N PHE A 11 4.83 -7.51 3.35
CA PHE A 11 6.05 -7.33 4.12
C PHE A 11 5.87 -6.33 5.26
N ASP A 12 5.12 -5.25 5.04
CA ASP A 12 4.77 -4.28 6.09
C ASP A 12 3.95 -4.94 7.19
N TYR A 13 2.91 -5.68 6.82
CA TYR A 13 2.08 -6.42 7.77
C TYR A 13 2.88 -7.43 8.59
N TYR A 14 3.80 -8.15 7.94
CA TYR A 14 4.71 -9.05 8.65
C TYR A 14 5.59 -8.30 9.65
N GLN A 15 6.22 -7.20 9.22
CA GLN A 15 7.09 -6.41 10.10
C GLN A 15 6.34 -5.83 11.29
N TRP A 16 5.10 -5.38 11.08
CA TRP A 16 4.34 -4.70 12.12
C TRP A 16 3.62 -5.65 13.05
N TYR A 17 2.91 -6.66 12.52
CA TYR A 17 2.10 -7.56 13.33
C TYR A 17 2.90 -8.75 13.85
N VAL A 18 3.81 -9.32 13.04
CA VAL A 18 4.60 -10.48 13.47
C VAL A 18 5.85 -10.04 14.21
N ARG A 19 6.60 -9.08 13.66
CA ARG A 19 7.89 -8.63 14.22
C ARG A 19 7.77 -7.45 15.18
N ARG A 20 6.58 -6.85 15.32
CA ARG A 20 6.30 -5.68 16.20
C ARG A 20 7.19 -4.45 15.90
N LYS A 21 7.72 -4.35 14.69
CA LYS A 21 8.56 -3.23 14.22
C LYS A 21 7.69 -2.21 13.48
N LYS A 22 7.02 -1.35 14.24
CA LYS A 22 6.19 -0.25 13.73
C LYS A 22 7.07 0.88 13.17
N GLY A 23 6.45 1.81 12.43
CA GLY A 23 7.08 3.08 12.03
C GLY A 23 7.78 3.07 10.65
N LYS A 24 7.74 1.96 9.92
CA LYS A 24 8.33 1.86 8.57
C LYS A 24 7.37 1.25 7.56
N ILE A 25 7.32 1.81 6.35
CA ILE A 25 6.47 1.30 5.26
C ILE A 25 7.31 1.09 4.00
N TYR A 26 7.49 -0.18 3.64
CA TYR A 26 8.32 -0.70 2.57
C TYR A 26 7.48 -1.01 1.33
N HIS A 27 6.60 -0.08 0.99
CA HIS A 27 5.78 -0.17 -0.20
C HIS A 27 6.67 0.14 -1.42
N PHE A 28 7.18 -0.89 -2.09
CA PHE A 28 8.14 -0.69 -3.20
C PHE A 28 7.44 -0.37 -4.51
N PHE A 29 6.48 -1.18 -4.94
CA PHE A 29 5.92 -1.17 -6.30
C PHE A 29 4.99 -0.01 -6.64
N HIS A 30 4.66 0.83 -5.66
CA HIS A 30 3.70 1.91 -5.83
C HIS A 30 4.43 3.24 -5.84
N ALA A 31 5.13 3.48 -6.96
CA ALA A 31 5.98 4.64 -7.14
C ALA A 31 5.90 5.21 -8.56
N TRP A 32 5.98 6.54 -8.69
CA TRP A 32 5.92 7.23 -9.98
C TRP A 32 7.05 6.81 -10.93
N GLU A 33 8.21 6.46 -10.37
CA GLU A 33 9.41 6.10 -11.10
C GLU A 33 9.19 4.91 -12.05
N TYR A 34 8.31 3.95 -11.71
CA TYR A 34 8.04 2.80 -12.58
C TYR A 34 7.25 3.18 -13.83
N SER A 35 6.25 4.06 -13.69
CA SER A 35 5.50 4.57 -14.85
C SER A 35 6.41 5.38 -15.76
N ILE A 36 7.28 6.23 -15.20
CA ILE A 36 8.25 7.02 -15.96
C ILE A 36 9.21 6.09 -16.70
N ALA A 37 9.81 5.11 -16.01
CA ALA A 37 10.71 4.14 -16.62
C ALA A 37 10.01 3.35 -17.74
N GLY A 38 8.77 2.91 -17.52
CA GLY A 38 7.98 2.21 -18.53
C GLY A 38 7.71 3.06 -19.78
N LEU A 39 7.38 4.34 -19.61
CA LEU A 39 7.20 5.28 -20.73
C LEU A 39 8.52 5.52 -21.48
N LEU A 40 9.64 5.64 -20.79
CA LEU A 40 10.96 5.77 -21.42
C LEU A 40 11.33 4.53 -22.24
N VAL A 41 11.07 3.33 -21.71
CA VAL A 41 11.27 2.06 -22.46
C VAL A 41 10.40 2.04 -23.71
N LEU A 42 9.12 2.40 -23.59
CA LEU A 42 8.19 2.46 -24.71
C LEU A 42 8.62 3.46 -25.79
N ALA A 43 9.16 4.61 -25.39
CA ALA A 43 9.56 5.68 -26.29
C ALA A 43 10.89 5.41 -27.00
N PHE A 44 11.88 4.83 -26.31
CA PHE A 44 13.26 4.80 -26.78
C PHE A 44 13.83 3.40 -27.05
N ALA A 45 13.21 2.35 -26.52
CA ALA A 45 13.76 0.99 -26.61
C ALA A 45 12.82 0.01 -27.31
N TYR A 46 11.55 -0.05 -26.89
CA TYR A 46 10.62 -1.06 -27.37
C TYR A 46 9.16 -0.63 -27.18
N TYR A 47 8.48 -0.31 -28.27
CA TYR A 47 7.05 -0.06 -28.26
C TYR A 47 6.27 -1.37 -28.33
N HIS A 48 5.35 -1.58 -27.38
CA HIS A 48 4.40 -2.69 -27.42
C HIS A 48 3.07 -2.26 -26.81
N PRO A 49 1.91 -2.50 -27.46
CA PRO A 49 0.62 -1.97 -27.03
C PRO A 49 0.18 -2.51 -25.65
N VAL A 50 0.49 -3.77 -25.33
CA VAL A 50 0.20 -4.33 -24.00
C VAL A 50 1.07 -3.67 -22.92
N LEU A 51 2.32 -3.36 -23.23
CA LEU A 51 3.22 -2.68 -22.29
C LEU A 51 2.73 -1.24 -22.07
N LEU A 52 2.30 -0.55 -23.12
CA LEU A 52 1.68 0.76 -23.01
C LEU A 52 0.43 0.72 -22.12
N ALA A 53 -0.47 -0.24 -22.34
CA ALA A 53 -1.66 -0.39 -21.50
C ALA A 53 -1.29 -0.64 -20.03
N ALA A 54 -0.30 -1.49 -19.75
CA ALA A 54 0.16 -1.76 -18.39
C ALA A 54 0.77 -0.51 -17.72
N VAL A 55 1.62 0.24 -18.44
CA VAL A 55 2.25 1.47 -17.95
C VAL A 55 1.21 2.56 -17.68
N LEU A 56 0.24 2.74 -18.58
CA LEU A 56 -0.84 3.71 -18.38
C LEU A 56 -1.77 3.30 -17.24
N ALA A 57 -2.09 2.02 -17.11
CA ALA A 57 -2.89 1.52 -15.99
C ALA A 57 -2.18 1.75 -14.65
N HIS A 58 -0.88 1.45 -14.57
CA HIS A 58 -0.06 1.72 -13.39
C HIS A 58 0.01 3.23 -13.08
N LEU A 59 0.24 4.07 -14.09
CA LEU A 59 0.27 5.52 -13.94
C LEU A 59 -1.06 6.08 -13.43
N ALA A 60 -2.18 5.65 -14.02
CA ALA A 60 -3.51 6.07 -13.61
C ALA A 60 -3.83 5.62 -12.18
N HIS A 61 -3.41 4.42 -11.79
CA HIS A 61 -3.54 3.93 -10.43
C HIS A 61 -2.76 4.80 -9.43
N VAL A 62 -1.46 4.98 -9.64
CA VAL A 62 -0.61 5.80 -8.75
C VAL A 62 -1.11 7.24 -8.69
N ALA A 63 -1.57 7.80 -9.81
CA ALA A 63 -2.13 9.15 -9.85
C ALA A 63 -3.42 9.27 -9.04
N THR A 64 -4.36 8.34 -9.24
CA THR A 64 -5.62 8.32 -8.48
C THR A 64 -5.34 8.24 -6.99
N ASP A 65 -4.43 7.36 -6.58
CA ASP A 65 -4.04 7.15 -5.20
C ASP A 65 -3.28 8.36 -4.63
N HIS A 66 -2.51 9.08 -5.45
CA HIS A 66 -1.85 10.33 -5.06
C HIS A 66 -2.85 11.42 -4.69
N PHE A 67 -3.87 11.62 -5.52
CA PHE A 67 -4.90 12.63 -5.29
C PHE A 67 -5.90 12.22 -4.21
N HIS A 68 -6.12 10.91 -4.02
CA HIS A 68 -7.11 10.42 -3.05
C HIS A 68 -6.53 10.25 -1.64
N ASN A 69 -5.30 9.75 -1.49
CA ASN A 69 -4.80 9.28 -0.19
C ASN A 69 -4.20 10.38 0.71
N GLN A 70 -4.16 11.64 0.26
CA GLN A 70 -3.62 12.79 1.00
C GLN A 70 -2.25 12.50 1.64
N LEU A 71 -1.37 11.81 0.91
CA LEU A 71 -0.01 11.53 1.37
C LEU A 71 0.86 12.79 1.29
N ALA A 72 2.06 12.72 1.86
CA ALA A 72 3.07 13.74 1.59
C ALA A 72 3.27 13.88 0.06
N PRO A 73 3.57 15.07 -0.48
CA PRO A 73 3.72 15.29 -1.92
C PRO A 73 4.74 14.35 -2.61
N TRP A 74 5.74 13.88 -1.86
CA TRP A 74 6.76 12.94 -2.35
C TRP A 74 6.55 11.52 -1.84
N GLY A 75 5.42 11.26 -1.16
CA GLY A 75 5.11 10.00 -0.52
C GLY A 75 5.02 8.82 -1.47
N TYR A 76 4.89 9.05 -2.78
CA TYR A 76 4.92 8.03 -3.85
C TYR A 76 6.21 8.05 -4.69
N SER A 77 7.27 8.74 -4.26
CA SER A 77 8.59 8.58 -4.86
C SER A 77 9.37 7.53 -4.08
N ILE A 78 9.85 6.48 -4.75
CA ILE A 78 10.69 5.48 -4.09
C ILE A 78 12.02 6.07 -3.63
N PHE A 79 12.55 7.05 -4.36
CA PHE A 79 13.76 7.77 -3.96
C PHE A 79 13.53 8.56 -2.67
N TYR A 80 12.44 9.31 -2.59
CA TYR A 80 12.07 10.02 -1.35
C TYR A 80 11.88 9.05 -0.19
N ARG A 81 11.15 7.95 -0.39
CA ARG A 81 10.94 6.90 0.62
C ARG A 81 12.29 6.37 1.13
N ALA A 82 13.24 6.09 0.24
CA ALA A 82 14.59 5.66 0.61
C ALA A 82 15.36 6.73 1.40
N LEU A 83 15.28 8.00 0.99
CA LEU A 83 15.92 9.13 1.67
C LEU A 83 15.41 9.33 3.10
N VAL A 84 14.10 9.19 3.31
CA VAL A 84 13.49 9.24 4.64
C VAL A 84 13.50 7.87 5.35
N ARG A 85 14.26 6.90 4.84
CA ARG A 85 14.45 5.56 5.42
C ARG A 85 13.13 4.81 5.67
N PHE A 86 12.16 5.03 4.80
CA PHE A 86 10.83 4.43 4.82
C PHE A 86 9.99 4.82 6.05
N ASP A 87 10.28 5.94 6.71
CA ASP A 87 9.55 6.39 7.90
C ASP A 87 8.09 6.74 7.59
N THR A 88 7.15 6.05 8.24
CA THR A 88 5.71 6.24 8.07
C THR A 88 5.25 7.64 8.44
N THR A 89 5.88 8.28 9.42
CA THR A 89 5.48 9.64 9.86
C THR A 89 5.77 10.70 8.80
N ARG A 90 6.76 10.43 7.94
CA ARG A 90 7.16 11.33 6.85
C ARG A 90 6.43 11.01 5.54
N ILE A 91 6.16 9.72 5.28
CA ILE A 91 5.54 9.28 4.03
C ILE A 91 4.02 9.40 4.09
N THR A 92 3.41 8.99 5.21
CA THR A 92 1.97 8.89 5.39
C THR A 92 1.53 9.50 6.73
N PRO A 93 1.77 10.81 6.98
CA PRO A 93 1.57 11.44 8.29
C PRO A 93 0.15 11.30 8.85
N ASN A 94 -0.86 11.32 7.97
CA ASN A 94 -2.27 11.26 8.35
C ASN A 94 -2.87 9.85 8.21
N HIS A 95 -2.08 8.87 7.78
CA HIS A 95 -2.57 7.55 7.43
C HIS A 95 -2.28 6.57 8.55
N ASN A 96 -3.31 6.22 9.31
CA ASN A 96 -3.22 5.20 10.33
C ASN A 96 -3.49 3.83 9.70
N VAL A 97 -2.43 3.11 9.33
CA VAL A 97 -2.53 1.76 8.76
C VAL A 97 -3.09 0.74 9.78
N LEU A 98 -3.22 1.10 11.06
CA LEU A 98 -4.05 0.33 12.02
C LEU A 98 -5.53 0.29 11.64
N ARG A 99 -5.99 1.19 10.78
CA ARG A 99 -7.35 1.18 10.25
C ARG A 99 -7.53 0.11 9.16
N SER A 100 -6.44 -0.33 8.52
CA SER A 100 -6.48 -1.27 7.40
C SER A 100 -6.96 -2.66 7.80
N TYR A 101 -6.51 -3.22 8.93
CA TYR A 101 -7.05 -4.54 9.35
C TYR A 101 -8.53 -4.49 9.76
N LYS A 102 -9.02 -3.33 10.24
CA LYS A 102 -10.44 -3.14 10.56
C LYS A 102 -11.31 -2.98 9.30
N SER A 103 -10.74 -2.51 8.18
CA SER A 103 -11.48 -2.37 6.92
C SER A 103 -11.58 -3.68 6.14
N TRP A 104 -10.70 -4.67 6.39
CA TRP A 104 -10.74 -5.99 5.74
C TRP A 104 -12.10 -6.67 5.83
N LEU A 105 -12.75 -6.63 7.00
CA LEU A 105 -14.10 -7.18 7.17
C LEU A 105 -15.14 -6.53 6.27
N ARG A 106 -14.94 -5.29 5.84
CA ARG A 106 -15.84 -4.57 4.94
C ARG A 106 -15.56 -4.88 3.47
N MET A 107 -14.41 -5.47 3.16
CA MET A 107 -13.95 -5.80 1.81
C MET A 107 -14.37 -7.21 1.37
N VAL A 108 -14.67 -8.11 2.32
CA VAL A 108 -15.07 -9.49 2.02
C VAL A 108 -16.60 -9.58 1.85
N PRO A 109 -17.12 -10.30 0.83
CA PRO A 109 -18.54 -10.58 0.71
C PRO A 109 -19.11 -11.19 1.99
N PHE A 110 -20.23 -10.66 2.47
CA PHE A 110 -20.85 -11.07 3.75
C PHE A 110 -19.99 -10.86 5.00
N GLY A 111 -18.96 -10.01 4.97
CA GLY A 111 -18.07 -9.81 6.12
C GLY A 111 -18.78 -9.38 7.41
N LYS A 112 -19.92 -8.68 7.32
CA LYS A 112 -20.80 -8.39 8.48
C LYS A 112 -21.31 -9.64 9.20
N ARG A 113 -21.52 -10.76 8.50
CA ARG A 113 -21.93 -12.04 9.12
C ARG A 113 -20.77 -12.70 9.87
N PHE A 114 -19.55 -12.51 9.40
CA PHE A 114 -18.34 -13.05 10.02
C PHE A 114 -17.75 -12.14 11.10
N GLU A 115 -18.18 -10.87 11.15
CA GLU A 115 -17.70 -9.87 12.11
C GLU A 115 -17.75 -10.36 13.57
N PRO A 116 -18.84 -10.96 14.10
CA PRO A 116 -18.84 -11.45 15.48
C PRO A 116 -17.85 -12.59 15.75
N TRP A 117 -17.56 -13.43 14.74
CA TRP A 117 -16.54 -14.46 14.87
C TRP A 117 -15.13 -13.85 14.83
N TYR A 118 -14.89 -12.92 13.90
CA TYR A 118 -13.62 -12.22 13.74
C TYR A 118 -13.25 -11.43 15.00
N GLN A 119 -14.18 -10.66 15.56
CA GLN A 119 -13.98 -9.89 16.79
C GLN A 119 -13.62 -10.79 17.98
N ARG A 120 -14.15 -12.02 18.02
CA ARG A 120 -13.86 -12.98 19.11
C ARG A 120 -12.56 -13.75 18.92
N LYS A 121 -12.19 -14.08 17.69
CA LYS A 121 -11.08 -15.03 17.41
C LYS A 121 -9.82 -14.37 16.87
N ILE A 122 -9.95 -13.28 16.11
CA ILE A 122 -8.85 -12.68 15.36
C ILE A 122 -8.47 -11.30 15.92
N GLU A 123 -9.45 -10.44 16.23
CA GLU A 123 -9.19 -9.08 16.72
C GLU A 123 -8.33 -9.01 17.99
N PRO A 124 -8.46 -9.90 19.01
CA PRO A 124 -7.63 -9.83 20.21
C PRO A 124 -6.14 -9.99 19.90
N TRP A 125 -5.80 -10.84 18.93
CA TRP A 125 -4.42 -11.06 18.49
C TRP A 125 -3.82 -9.79 17.89
N PHE A 126 -4.57 -9.08 17.05
CA PHE A 126 -4.14 -7.81 16.46
C PHE A 126 -4.02 -6.72 17.54
N ARG A 127 -5.03 -6.55 18.42
CA ARG A 127 -4.98 -5.55 19.50
C ARG A 127 -3.75 -5.71 20.40
N SER A 128 -3.42 -6.95 20.80
CA SER A 128 -2.23 -7.25 21.61
C SER A 128 -0.86 -6.93 20.96
N ARG A 129 -0.84 -6.48 19.70
CA ARG A 129 0.37 -6.07 18.98
C ARG A 129 0.40 -4.57 18.71
N ILE A 130 -0.72 -3.91 18.94
CA ILE A 130 -0.93 -2.49 18.65
C ILE A 130 -0.77 -1.67 19.92
N ASP A 131 -1.23 -2.18 21.05
CA ASP A 131 -1.24 -1.46 22.34
C ASP A 131 0.10 -1.56 23.11
N ASP A 132 1.10 -2.24 22.54
CA ASP A 132 2.51 -2.26 23.01
C ASP A 132 3.33 -1.06 22.48
#